data_AF-A0A832H4V4-F1
#
_entry.id   AF-A0A832H4V4-F1
#
_cell.length_a   1.000
_cell.length_b   1.000
_cell.length_c   1.000
_cell.angle_alpha   90.00
_cell.angle_beta   90.00
_cell.angle_gamma   90.00
#
_symmetry.space_group_name_H-M   'P 1'
#
loop_
_entity.id
_entity.type
_entity.pdbx_description
1 polymer ?
#
loop_
_entity_poly.entity_id
_entity_poly.type
_entity_poly.pdbx_seq_one_letter_code
_entity_poly.pdbx_strand_id
1 'polypeptide(L)'
;MKARYWMAGLGLTLFSFFPAVGAASAQTPSRNLPTQLDCLVGYPDGSFRGDRALTRYEFAAGMAACLDRQLQQFAAEKSGFATKQEVETLLQTQQQLNQEIKQLNERVKLIPEE
;
A
#
# COMPACT_ATOMS: atom_id res chain seq x y z
N MET A 1 -73.96 4.26 -11.83
CA MET A 1 -73.22 5.55 -11.76
C MET A 1 -71.91 5.32 -11.00
N LYS A 2 -70.78 5.77 -11.59
CA LYS A 2 -69.48 6.15 -11.01
C LYS A 2 -68.65 5.17 -10.14
N ALA A 3 -67.61 4.67 -10.82
CA ALA A 3 -66.24 4.33 -10.41
C ALA A 3 -65.65 4.98 -9.14
N ARG A 4 -64.74 4.24 -8.47
CA ARG A 4 -63.34 4.61 -8.07
C ARG A 4 -62.86 3.64 -6.97
N TYR A 5 -62.00 2.66 -7.32
CA TYR A 5 -60.56 2.64 -7.00
C TYR A 5 -60.23 3.04 -5.56
N TRP A 6 -59.64 2.12 -4.77
CA TRP A 6 -58.23 2.23 -4.37
C TRP A 6 -57.71 0.88 -3.85
N MET A 7 -56.70 0.40 -4.59
CA MET A 7 -55.87 -0.76 -4.35
C MET A 7 -54.61 -0.22 -3.66
N ALA A 8 -54.33 -0.62 -2.42
CA ALA A 8 -53.09 -0.27 -1.74
C ALA A 8 -52.76 -1.32 -0.68
N GLY A 9 -52.33 -2.49 -1.15
CA GLY A 9 -51.77 -3.53 -0.30
C GLY A 9 -50.85 -4.38 -1.15
N LEU A 10 -49.63 -4.60 -0.64
CA LEU A 10 -48.58 -5.49 -1.15
C LEU A 10 -47.69 -4.92 -2.26
N GLY A 11 -46.75 -4.06 -1.85
CA GLY A 11 -45.61 -3.67 -2.67
C GLY A 11 -44.47 -3.11 -1.83
N LEU A 12 -43.94 -3.88 -0.87
CA LEU A 12 -42.75 -3.49 -0.09
C LEU A 12 -42.09 -4.69 0.59
N THR A 13 -41.64 -5.68 -0.20
CA THR A 13 -40.69 -6.70 0.28
C THR A 13 -39.45 -6.72 -0.59
N LEU A 14 -38.63 -5.67 -0.48
CA LEU A 14 -37.22 -5.69 -0.88
C LEU A 14 -36.43 -4.74 0.04
N PHE A 15 -36.34 -5.06 1.34
CA PHE A 15 -35.47 -4.32 2.27
C PHE A 15 -34.59 -5.21 3.17
N SER A 16 -34.60 -6.53 2.98
CA SER A 16 -33.97 -7.46 3.94
C SER A 16 -32.87 -8.36 3.38
N PHE A 17 -32.25 -8.01 2.24
CA PHE A 17 -31.14 -8.81 1.69
C PHE A 17 -29.91 -8.01 1.26
N PHE A 18 -29.58 -6.94 1.96
CA PHE A 18 -28.19 -6.52 2.05
C PHE A 18 -27.74 -6.77 3.47
N PRO A 19 -26.76 -7.67 3.73
CA PRO A 19 -26.03 -7.52 4.96
C PRO A 19 -25.42 -6.12 4.87
N ALA A 20 -25.64 -5.32 5.91
CA ALA A 20 -24.79 -4.18 6.15
C ALA A 20 -23.35 -4.73 6.20
N VAL A 21 -22.63 -4.64 5.07
CA VAL A 21 -21.17 -4.62 5.09
C VAL A 21 -20.88 -3.47 6.03
N GLY A 22 -20.58 -3.84 7.28
CA GLY A 22 -20.40 -2.92 8.38
C GLY A 22 -19.50 -1.80 7.92
N ALA A 23 -19.87 -0.58 8.31
CA ALA A 23 -19.12 0.64 8.12
C ALA A 23 -17.66 0.31 7.84
N ALA A 24 -17.26 0.34 6.57
CA ALA A 24 -15.87 0.36 6.20
C ALA A 24 -15.36 1.64 6.83
N SER A 25 -14.83 1.52 8.05
CA SER A 25 -14.14 2.60 8.72
C SER A 25 -13.19 3.10 7.66
N ALA A 26 -13.36 4.36 7.26
CA ALA A 26 -12.43 5.05 6.40
C ALA A 26 -11.11 5.09 7.18
N GLN A 27 -10.37 3.99 7.12
CA GLN A 27 -8.97 3.94 7.43
C GLN A 27 -8.35 4.69 6.28
N THR A 28 -8.42 6.02 6.35
CA THR A 28 -7.39 6.83 5.74
C THR A 28 -6.11 6.26 6.35
N PRO A 29 -5.23 5.60 5.56
CA PRO A 29 -3.89 5.41 6.07
C PRO A 29 -3.41 6.83 6.30
N SER A 30 -3.32 7.23 7.57
CA SER A 30 -2.43 8.33 7.92
C SER A 30 -1.09 7.86 7.43
N ARG A 31 -0.72 8.29 6.22
CA ARG A 31 0.66 8.26 5.78
C ARG A 31 1.35 9.20 6.75
N ASN A 32 1.80 8.64 7.86
CA ASN A 32 2.89 9.19 8.61
C ASN A 32 3.99 9.37 7.57
N LEU A 33 4.16 10.60 7.08
CA LEU A 33 5.38 10.96 6.39
C LEU A 33 6.48 10.60 7.39
N PRO A 34 7.41 9.68 7.08
CA PRO A 34 8.59 9.59 7.89
C PRO A 34 9.27 10.95 7.74
N THR A 35 9.16 11.80 8.75
CA THR A 35 9.97 13.00 8.87
C THR A 35 11.37 12.55 9.27
N GLN A 36 12.00 11.73 8.44
CA GLN A 36 13.38 11.30 8.58
C GLN A 36 14.29 12.44 8.11
N LEU A 37 14.25 13.54 8.83
CA LEU A 37 15.38 14.46 8.88
C LEU A 37 16.20 14.16 10.16
N ASP A 38 16.33 12.87 10.51
CA ASP A 38 17.22 12.36 11.57
C ASP A 38 18.71 12.69 11.31
N CYS A 39 19.00 13.30 10.17
CA CYS A 39 20.30 13.77 9.74
C CYS A 39 20.62 15.22 10.18
N LEU A 40 19.61 16.06 10.45
CA LEU A 40 19.78 17.47 10.84
C LEU A 40 19.86 17.60 12.37
N VAL A 41 20.87 16.97 12.97
CA VAL A 41 21.01 16.88 14.43
C VAL A 41 21.74 18.10 15.03
N GLY A 42 22.38 18.92 14.20
CA GLY A 42 23.16 20.08 14.64
C GLY A 42 24.54 20.09 14.00
N TYR A 43 25.52 20.66 14.70
CA TYR A 43 26.89 20.71 14.21
C TYR A 43 27.58 19.34 14.35
N PRO A 44 28.69 19.08 13.62
CA PRO A 44 29.41 17.79 13.67
C PRO A 44 29.97 17.43 15.06
N ASP A 45 30.13 18.42 15.94
CA ASP A 45 30.56 18.27 17.32
C ASP A 45 29.39 17.87 18.26
N GLY A 46 28.20 17.63 17.72
CA GLY A 46 26.99 17.29 18.48
C GLY A 46 26.40 18.49 19.24
N SER A 47 26.94 19.70 19.05
CA SER A 47 26.43 20.90 19.70
C SER A 47 25.31 21.55 18.90
N PHE A 48 24.46 22.30 19.61
CA PHE A 48 23.46 23.16 19.01
C PHE A 48 23.69 24.60 19.49
N ARG A 49 24.06 25.48 18.56
CA ARG A 49 24.34 26.89 18.83
C ARG A 49 23.08 27.74 18.64
N GLY A 50 22.05 27.44 19.44
CA GLY A 50 20.73 28.07 19.36
C GLY A 50 20.68 29.50 19.90
N ASP A 51 21.76 29.98 20.49
CA ASP A 51 21.96 31.32 21.03
C ASP A 51 22.22 32.39 19.96
N ARG A 52 22.47 31.98 18.71
CA ARG A 52 22.68 32.88 17.56
C ARG A 52 21.89 32.45 16.34
N ALA A 53 21.64 33.40 15.44
CA ALA A 53 21.06 33.10 14.13
C ALA A 53 22.03 32.25 13.30
N LEU A 54 21.49 31.26 12.59
CA LEU A 54 22.25 30.42 11.66
C LEU A 54 22.57 31.19 10.37
N THR A 55 23.79 31.00 9.87
CA THR A 55 24.19 31.56 8.57
C THR A 55 23.72 30.68 7.40
N ARG A 56 23.56 31.27 6.21
CA ARG A 56 23.22 30.49 5.00
C ARG A 56 24.23 29.38 4.69
N TYR A 57 25.51 29.59 5.03
CA TYR A 57 26.57 28.61 4.80
C TYR A 57 26.50 27.44 5.78
N GLU A 58 26.18 27.70 7.05
CA GLU A 58 25.98 26.63 8.05
C GLU A 58 24.79 25.75 7.69
N PHE A 59 23.72 26.37 7.18
CA PHE A 59 22.59 25.61 6.64
C PHE A 59 22.98 24.73 5.46
N ALA A 60 23.72 25.29 4.48
CA ALA A 60 24.18 24.53 3.32
C ALA A 60 25.08 23.36 3.69
N ALA A 61 25.99 23.55 4.65
CA ALA A 61 26.85 22.49 5.17
C ALA A 61 26.03 21.40 5.88
N GLY A 62 25.05 21.77 6.70
CA GLY A 62 24.14 20.82 7.35
C GLY A 62 23.29 20.02 6.36
N MET A 63 22.79 20.66 5.30
CA MET A 63 22.06 19.97 4.23
C MET A 63 22.95 19.03 3.42
N ALA A 64 24.16 19.45 3.06
CA ALA A 64 25.10 18.60 2.31
C ALA A 64 25.42 17.32 3.10
N ALA A 65 25.74 17.46 4.39
CA ALA A 65 25.99 16.32 5.27
C ALA A 65 24.77 15.41 5.42
N CYS A 66 23.57 15.99 5.52
CA CYS A 66 22.34 15.19 5.57
C CYS A 66 22.11 14.37 4.29
N LEU A 67 22.25 15.01 3.12
CA LEU A 67 22.04 14.35 1.84
C LEU A 67 23.02 13.20 1.63
N ASP A 68 24.29 13.37 2.02
CA ASP A 68 25.29 12.30 1.95
C ASP A 68 24.92 11.10 2.82
N ARG A 69 24.44 11.33 4.05
CA ARG A 69 23.96 10.24 4.94
C ARG A 69 22.76 9.52 4.34
N GLN A 70 21.80 10.25 3.78
CA GLN A 70 20.64 9.66 3.12
C GLN A 70 21.05 8.81 1.92
N LEU A 71 21.97 9.30 1.09
CA LEU A 71 22.51 8.54 -0.05
C LEU A 71 23.19 7.23 0.39
N GLN A 72 23.91 7.24 1.51
CA GLN A 72 24.48 6.02 2.09
C GLN A 72 23.40 5.04 2.57
N GLN A 73 22.34 5.54 3.21
CA GLN A 73 21.20 4.71 3.63
C GLN A 73 20.48 4.10 2.43
N PHE A 74 20.15 4.89 1.40
CA PHE A 74 19.56 4.39 0.17
C PHE A 74 20.47 3.38 -0.56
N ALA A 75 21.79 3.58 -0.51
CA ALA A 75 22.74 2.63 -1.09
C ALA A 75 22.76 1.30 -0.31
N ALA A 76 22.64 1.35 1.02
CA ALA A 76 22.51 0.16 1.86
C ALA A 76 21.18 -0.57 1.64
N GLU A 77 20.06 0.16 1.50
CA GLU A 77 18.75 -0.42 1.23
C GLU A 77 18.65 -1.07 -0.15
N LYS A 78 19.48 -0.65 -1.11
CA LYS A 78 19.49 -1.25 -2.46
C LYS A 78 19.78 -2.73 -2.49
N SER A 79 20.44 -3.29 -1.46
CA SER A 79 20.67 -4.74 -1.37
C SER A 79 19.38 -5.54 -1.16
N GLY A 80 18.29 -4.90 -0.75
CA GLY A 80 16.98 -5.55 -0.55
C GLY A 80 16.04 -5.43 -1.75
N PHE A 81 16.40 -4.74 -2.82
CA PHE A 81 15.54 -4.64 -4.00
C PHE A 81 15.66 -5.89 -4.88
N ALA A 82 14.52 -6.30 -5.42
CA ALA A 82 14.47 -7.41 -6.36
C ALA A 82 15.30 -7.11 -7.61
N THR A 83 16.14 -8.06 -8.01
CA THR A 83 16.87 -7.95 -9.27
C THR A 83 15.95 -8.22 -10.46
N LYS A 84 16.31 -7.75 -11.66
CA LYS A 84 15.54 -8.06 -12.88
C LYS A 84 15.40 -9.57 -13.08
N GLN A 85 16.47 -10.30 -12.82
CA GLN A 85 16.50 -11.76 -12.92
C GLN A 85 15.51 -12.41 -11.94
N GLU A 86 15.44 -11.95 -10.69
CA GLU A 86 14.46 -12.44 -9.70
C GLU A 86 13.02 -12.14 -10.11
N VAL A 87 12.76 -10.97 -10.70
CA VAL A 87 11.42 -10.65 -11.22
C VAL A 87 11.06 -11.57 -12.38
N GLU A 88 11.99 -11.82 -13.29
CA GLU A 88 11.79 -12.74 -14.42
C GLU A 88 11.53 -14.17 -13.95
N THR A 89 12.28 -14.67 -12.95
CA THR A 89 12.05 -16.01 -12.39
C THR A 89 10.70 -16.12 -11.68
N LEU A 90 10.29 -15.08 -10.95
CA LEU A 90 8.95 -15.01 -10.35
C LEU A 90 7.86 -15.08 -11.41
N LEU A 91 8.00 -14.34 -12.52
CA LEU A 91 7.02 -14.36 -13.61
C LEU A 91 6.94 -15.74 -14.28
N GLN A 92 8.08 -16.38 -14.53
CA GLN A 92 8.12 -17.73 -15.09
C GLN A 92 7.45 -18.75 -14.17
N THR A 93 7.73 -18.68 -12.86
CA THR A 93 7.13 -19.56 -11.86
C THR A 93 5.60 -19.39 -11.84
N GLN A 94 5.11 -18.16 -11.89
CA GLN A 94 3.67 -17.88 -11.97
C GLN A 94 3.04 -18.48 -13.23
N GLN A 95 3.72 -18.43 -14.37
CA GLN A 95 3.22 -19.05 -15.61
C GLN A 95 3.13 -20.57 -15.49
N GLN A 96 4.15 -21.22 -14.91
CA GLN A 96 4.17 -22.67 -14.70
C GLN A 96 3.06 -23.12 -13.76
N LEU A 97 2.89 -22.46 -12.62
CA LEU A 97 1.82 -22.79 -11.67
C LEU A 97 0.43 -22.67 -12.31
N ASN A 98 0.21 -21.64 -13.14
CA ASN A 98 -1.06 -21.50 -13.86
C ASN A 98 -1.29 -22.63 -14.88
N GLN A 99 -0.24 -23.18 -15.49
CA GLN A 99 -0.35 -24.33 -16.38
C GLN A 99 -0.66 -25.60 -15.60
N GLU A 100 0.02 -25.82 -14.48
CA GLU A 100 -0.21 -26.99 -13.61
C GLU A 100 -1.63 -27.01 -13.06
N ILE A 101 -2.16 -25.86 -12.60
CA ILE A 101 -3.54 -25.75 -12.13
C ILE A 101 -4.54 -26.13 -13.24
N LYS A 102 -4.29 -25.73 -14.49
CA LYS A 102 -5.16 -26.12 -15.62
C LYS A 102 -5.15 -27.63 -15.83
N GLN A 103 -3.96 -28.24 -15.83
CA GLN A 103 -3.82 -29.69 -15.98
C GLN A 103 -4.52 -30.45 -14.84
N LEU A 104 -4.39 -29.97 -13.60
CA LEU A 104 -5.09 -30.55 -12.45
C LEU A 104 -6.61 -30.45 -12.60
N ASN A 105 -7.12 -29.28 -13.02
CA ASN A 105 -8.55 -29.09 -13.27
C ASN A 105 -9.09 -30.02 -14.36
N GLU A 106 -8.32 -30.24 -15.44
CA GLU A 106 -8.68 -31.19 -16.49
C GLU A 106 -8.75 -32.62 -15.95
N ARG A 107 -7.79 -33.04 -15.13
CA ARG A 107 -7.79 -34.37 -14.50
C ARG A 107 -8.98 -34.57 -13.56
N VAL A 108 -9.31 -33.58 -12.73
CA VAL A 108 -10.47 -33.64 -11.84
C VAL A 108 -11.76 -33.77 -12.64
N LYS A 109 -11.90 -33.04 -13.74
CA LYS A 109 -13.07 -33.11 -14.62
C LYS A 109 -13.29 -34.48 -15.27
N LEU A 110 -12.22 -35.27 -15.42
CA LEU A 110 -12.27 -36.61 -16.01
C LEU A 110 -12.60 -37.71 -15.00
N ILE A 111 -12.65 -37.40 -13.70
CA ILE A 111 -13.12 -38.36 -12.69
C ILE A 111 -14.64 -38.45 -12.81
N PRO A 112 -15.21 -39.62 -13.15
CA PRO A 112 -16.66 -39.80 -13.17
C PRO A 112 -17.19 -39.63 -11.75
N GLU A 113 -18.16 -38.74 -11.57
CA GLU A 113 -19.01 -38.72 -10.38
C GLU A 113 -19.89 -39.99 -10.45
N GLU A 114 -19.56 -41.00 -9.64
CA GLU A 114 -20.41 -42.19 -9.42
C GLU A 114 -21.64 -41.86 -8.57
#